data_AF-A0A4S1EBS1-F1
#
_entry.id   AF-A0A4S1EBS1-F1
#
_cell.length_a   1.000
_cell.length_b   1.000
_cell.length_c   1.000
_cell.angle_alpha   90.00
_cell.angle_beta   90.00
_cell.angle_gamma   90.00
#
_symmetry.space_group_name_H-M   'P 1'
#
loop_
_entity.id
_entity.type
_entity.pdbx_description
1 polymer ?
#
loop_
_entity_poly.entity_id
_entity_poly.type
_entity_poly.pdbx_seq_one_letter_code
_entity_poly.pdbx_strand_id
1 'polypeptide(L)'
;MSRQFLKYSFVALVIAVLSGCANVRWSHPTPSPELLQAAAKDIYGIYYEKEYTAKTVEMATQEAFDQIMHSKPDATTRGVMRVARLENGNLYIEGYSTKMYAIGLSFPEHYARYNIPDKPTLGYFYSYEGKITGVGFQTPHMIMSSDSRSSMVLRTSTQSPYKIRLHYQDNTSVDFDFLSTTISTRLGGGFKRNLRSSFDGLLSINYDIYSDTFAIEGPYNR
;
A
#
# COMPACT_ATOMS: atom_id res chain seq x y z
N MET A 1 -58.57 5.87 17.24
CA MET A 1 -57.40 6.73 16.96
C MET A 1 -57.63 7.49 15.66
N SER A 2 -57.50 8.82 15.67
CA SER A 2 -57.71 9.63 14.46
C SER A 2 -56.54 9.49 13.49
N ARG A 3 -56.81 9.50 12.17
CA ARG A 3 -55.78 9.43 11.11
C ARG A 3 -54.71 10.53 11.20
N GLN A 4 -55.00 11.63 11.89
CA GLN A 4 -54.04 12.69 12.17
C GLN A 4 -52.97 12.25 13.17
N PHE A 5 -53.33 11.52 14.22
CA PHE A 5 -52.37 11.05 15.23
C PHE A 5 -51.30 10.12 14.63
N LEU A 6 -51.72 9.24 13.71
CA LEU A 6 -50.79 8.33 13.00
C LEU A 6 -49.76 9.08 12.13
N LYS A 7 -50.17 10.19 11.49
CA LYS A 7 -49.28 11.01 10.65
C LYS A 7 -48.22 11.73 11.50
N TYR A 8 -48.61 12.29 12.65
CA TYR A 8 -47.66 12.97 13.53
C TYR A 8 -46.68 11.99 14.19
N SER A 9 -47.12 10.80 14.57
CA SER A 9 -46.23 9.75 15.10
C SER A 9 -45.22 9.25 14.06
N PHE A 10 -45.64 9.12 12.79
CA PHE A 10 -44.73 8.69 11.71
C PHE A 10 -43.68 9.76 11.37
N VAL A 11 -44.08 11.03 11.31
CA VAL A 11 -43.14 12.15 11.09
C VAL A 11 -42.16 12.29 12.25
N ALA A 12 -42.63 12.14 13.50
CA ALA A 12 -41.75 12.17 14.68
C ALA A 12 -40.75 11.01 14.70
N LEU A 13 -41.16 9.80 14.30
CA LEU A 13 -40.27 8.64 14.17
C LEU A 13 -39.21 8.86 13.07
N VAL A 14 -39.60 9.38 11.90
CA VAL A 14 -38.66 9.69 10.81
C VAL A 14 -37.66 10.77 11.22
N ILE A 15 -38.09 11.83 11.92
CA ILE A 15 -37.18 12.86 12.44
C ILE A 15 -36.25 12.31 13.52
N ALA A 16 -36.72 11.41 14.39
CA ALA A 16 -35.90 10.77 15.42
C ALA A 16 -34.86 9.80 14.82
N VAL A 17 -35.21 9.04 13.78
CA VAL A 17 -34.28 8.15 13.07
C VAL A 17 -33.25 8.95 12.26
N LEU A 18 -33.66 10.04 11.60
CA LEU A 18 -32.75 10.91 10.86
C LEU A 18 -31.82 11.72 11.77
N SER A 19 -32.27 12.12 12.97
CA SER A 19 -31.42 12.80 13.96
C SER A 19 -30.53 11.85 14.77
N GLY A 20 -30.95 10.59 14.96
CA GLY A 20 -30.11 9.52 15.51
C GLY A 20 -28.91 9.16 14.62
N CYS A 21 -29.02 9.32 13.31
CA CYS A 21 -27.91 9.15 12.37
C CYS A 21 -27.02 10.40 12.23
N ALA A 22 -27.50 11.59 12.61
CA ALA A 22 -26.76 12.85 12.44
C ALA A 22 -25.72 13.10 13.54
N ASN A 23 -25.84 12.44 14.70
CA ASN A 23 -24.96 12.67 15.86
C ASN A 23 -23.82 11.64 16.02
N VAL A 24 -23.73 10.64 15.15
CA VAL A 24 -22.48 9.90 15.00
C VAL A 24 -21.58 10.73 14.10
N ARG A 25 -20.95 11.76 14.69
CA ARG A 25 -19.76 12.36 14.08
C ARG A 25 -18.73 11.25 14.10
N TRP A 26 -18.66 10.45 13.04
CA TRP A 26 -17.63 9.44 12.84
C TRP A 26 -16.30 10.16 12.92
N SER A 27 -15.70 10.21 14.11
CA SER A 27 -14.37 10.76 14.27
C SER A 27 -13.46 9.79 13.55
N HIS A 28 -13.08 10.14 12.33
CA HIS A 28 -12.10 9.37 11.57
C HIS A 28 -10.82 9.31 12.42
N PRO A 29 -10.46 8.13 12.95
CA PRO A 29 -9.28 8.00 13.79
C PRO A 29 -8.07 8.45 12.97
N THR A 30 -7.16 9.14 13.63
CA THR A 30 -5.81 9.38 13.14
C THR A 30 -4.85 8.49 13.93
N PRO A 31 -3.79 7.95 13.33
CA PRO A 31 -2.78 7.22 14.07
C PRO A 31 -2.24 8.05 15.25
N SER A 32 -2.06 7.43 16.41
CA SER A 32 -1.48 8.09 17.57
C SER A 32 0.00 8.45 17.33
N PRO A 33 0.54 9.50 17.99
CA PRO A 33 1.96 9.82 17.91
C PRO A 33 2.88 8.64 18.24
N GLU A 34 2.50 7.79 19.20
CA GLU A 34 3.24 6.62 19.63
C GLU A 34 3.31 5.56 18.51
N LEU A 35 2.17 5.28 17.87
CA LEU A 35 2.09 4.38 16.72
C LEU A 35 2.93 4.91 15.54
N LEU A 36 2.89 6.21 15.30
CA LEU A 36 3.70 6.84 14.26
C LEU A 36 5.21 6.72 14.54
N GLN A 37 5.63 6.89 15.80
CA GLN A 37 7.03 6.71 16.19
C GLN A 37 7.49 5.26 16.05
N ALA A 38 6.64 4.31 16.45
CA ALA A 38 6.92 2.88 16.29
C ALA A 38 7.08 2.52 14.80
N ALA A 39 6.11 2.88 13.96
CA ALA A 39 6.18 2.63 12.52
C ALA A 39 7.39 3.33 11.88
N ALA A 40 7.69 4.57 12.25
CA ALA A 40 8.85 5.29 11.73
C ALA A 40 10.19 4.66 12.13
N LYS A 41 10.26 4.02 13.30
CA LYS A 41 11.44 3.28 13.75
C LYS A 41 11.61 1.97 12.98
N ASP A 42 10.51 1.23 12.82
CA ASP A 42 10.56 -0.14 12.32
C ASP A 42 10.71 -0.25 10.80
N ILE A 43 10.30 0.78 10.05
CA ILE A 43 10.32 0.72 8.58
C ILE A 43 11.74 0.74 7.98
N TYR A 44 12.75 1.21 8.72
CA TYR A 44 14.12 1.34 8.21
C TYR A 44 14.95 0.10 8.48
N GLY A 45 15.58 -0.44 7.45
CA GLY A 45 16.40 -1.64 7.55
C GLY A 45 16.47 -2.42 6.24
N ILE A 46 17.00 -3.64 6.34
CA ILE A 46 17.06 -4.60 5.24
C ILE A 46 16.32 -5.87 5.66
N TYR A 47 15.36 -6.28 4.84
CA TYR A 47 14.43 -7.35 5.17
C TYR A 47 14.35 -8.33 4.01
N TYR A 48 14.25 -9.62 4.31
CA TYR A 48 13.75 -10.55 3.32
C TYR A 48 12.24 -10.35 3.13
N GLU A 49 11.79 -10.54 1.90
CA GLU A 49 10.37 -10.65 1.62
C GLU A 49 9.80 -11.84 2.41
N LYS A 50 8.78 -11.56 3.22
CA LYS A 50 8.13 -12.59 4.03
C LYS A 50 7.40 -13.60 3.16
N GLU A 51 7.75 -14.86 3.33
CA GLU A 51 7.01 -16.01 2.81
C GLU A 51 5.72 -16.23 3.62
N TYR A 52 4.66 -16.70 2.96
CA TYR A 52 3.33 -16.79 3.57
C TYR A 52 3.29 -17.68 4.84
N THR A 53 4.21 -18.63 4.96
CA THR A 53 4.32 -19.58 6.08
C THR A 53 5.22 -19.08 7.21
N ALA A 54 6.01 -18.03 6.97
CA ALA A 54 6.98 -17.55 7.95
C ALA A 54 6.26 -16.85 9.11
N LYS A 55 6.61 -17.23 10.34
CA LYS A 55 6.11 -16.60 11.56
C LYS A 55 6.96 -15.42 12.01
N THR A 56 8.08 -15.10 11.37
CA THR A 56 8.95 -14.00 11.80
C THR A 56 9.52 -13.29 10.60
N VAL A 57 9.70 -11.97 10.69
CA VAL A 57 10.48 -11.21 9.71
C VAL A 57 11.96 -11.53 9.93
N GLU A 58 12.59 -12.06 8.89
CA GLU A 58 14.02 -12.30 8.88
C GLU A 58 14.74 -11.06 8.34
N MET A 59 15.67 -10.52 9.14
CA MET A 59 16.55 -9.44 8.71
C MET A 59 17.58 -9.98 7.72
N ALA A 60 17.76 -9.30 6.59
CA ALA A 60 18.80 -9.64 5.63
C ALA A 60 20.09 -8.86 5.95
N THR A 61 21.24 -9.47 5.65
CA THR A 61 22.52 -8.75 5.75
C THR A 61 22.74 -7.85 4.54
N GLN A 62 23.67 -6.90 4.66
CA GLN A 62 24.06 -6.04 3.53
C GLN A 62 24.66 -6.88 2.38
N GLU A 63 25.47 -7.90 2.69
CA GLU A 63 26.06 -8.80 1.69
C GLU A 63 24.98 -9.57 0.93
N ALA A 64 23.96 -10.09 1.63
CA ALA A 64 22.87 -10.80 0.99
C ALA A 64 22.03 -9.88 0.10
N PHE A 65 21.77 -8.65 0.57
CA PHE A 65 21.11 -7.63 -0.23
C PHE A 65 21.90 -7.32 -1.49
N ASP A 66 23.21 -7.05 -1.37
CA ASP A 66 24.07 -6.72 -2.51
C ASP A 66 24.16 -7.89 -3.49
N GLN A 67 24.26 -9.13 -2.99
CA GLN A 67 24.26 -10.31 -3.84
C GLN A 67 22.98 -10.41 -4.67
N ILE A 68 21.80 -10.26 -4.06
CA ILE A 68 20.52 -10.34 -4.77
C ILE A 68 20.37 -9.18 -5.76
N MET A 69 20.72 -7.96 -5.36
CA MET A 69 20.54 -6.76 -6.18
C MET A 69 21.45 -6.70 -7.41
N HIS A 70 22.60 -7.38 -7.39
CA HIS A 70 23.56 -7.38 -8.49
C HIS A 70 23.62 -8.70 -9.27
N SER A 71 22.92 -9.74 -8.80
CA SER A 71 22.82 -11.02 -9.51
C SER A 71 21.62 -11.04 -10.46
N LYS A 72 21.74 -11.82 -11.53
CA LYS A 72 20.59 -12.10 -12.39
C LYS A 72 19.63 -13.03 -11.63
N PRO A 73 18.34 -12.66 -11.48
CA PRO A 73 17.39 -13.48 -10.74
C PRO A 73 17.09 -14.78 -11.48
N ASP A 74 16.75 -15.80 -10.69
CA ASP A 74 16.27 -17.11 -11.10
C ASP A 74 15.05 -17.52 -10.27
N ALA A 75 14.52 -18.73 -10.50
CA ALA A 75 13.32 -19.23 -9.82
C ALA A 75 13.50 -19.44 -8.30
N THR A 76 14.74 -19.41 -7.79
CA THR A 76 15.08 -19.58 -6.38
C THR A 76 15.44 -18.27 -5.70
N THR A 77 15.50 -17.17 -6.45
CA THR A 77 15.89 -15.86 -5.92
C THR A 77 14.83 -15.37 -4.95
N ARG A 78 15.24 -15.16 -3.69
CA ARG A 78 14.38 -14.67 -2.63
C ARG A 78 14.21 -13.16 -2.71
N GLY A 79 13.01 -12.67 -2.42
CA GLY A 79 12.74 -11.23 -2.32
C GLY A 79 13.54 -10.59 -1.19
N VAL A 80 14.03 -9.37 -1.41
CA VAL A 80 14.76 -8.57 -0.44
C VAL A 80 14.40 -7.09 -0.62
N MET A 81 14.33 -6.35 0.48
CA MET A 81 14.06 -4.91 0.47
C MET A 81 15.02 -4.19 1.39
N ARG A 82 15.47 -3.02 0.95
CA ARG A 82 16.12 -2.02 1.80
C ARG A 82 15.28 -0.75 1.85
N VAL A 83 15.11 -0.24 3.06
CA VAL A 83 14.51 1.07 3.33
C VAL A 83 15.53 1.90 4.11
N ALA A 84 15.91 3.04 3.57
CA ALA A 84 16.92 3.91 4.13
C ALA A 84 16.43 5.37 4.22
N ARG A 85 17.00 6.12 5.16
CA ARG A 85 16.92 7.58 5.17
C ARG A 85 18.19 8.13 4.54
N LEU A 86 18.04 8.91 3.48
CA LEU A 86 19.15 9.61 2.82
C LEU A 86 19.59 10.84 3.62
N GLU A 87 20.76 11.39 3.30
CA GLU A 87 21.31 12.60 3.95
C GLU A 87 20.39 13.82 3.79
N ASN A 88 19.69 13.93 2.66
CA ASN A 88 18.70 14.97 2.41
C ASN A 88 17.39 14.79 3.21
N GLY A 89 17.30 13.73 4.04
CA GLY A 89 16.15 13.38 4.85
C GLY A 89 15.05 12.61 4.12
N ASN A 90 15.22 12.33 2.82
CA ASN A 90 14.25 11.55 2.04
C ASN A 90 14.29 10.07 2.41
N LEU A 91 13.14 9.44 2.24
CA LEU A 91 13.00 7.98 2.26
C LEU A 91 13.48 7.46 0.91
N TYR A 92 14.35 6.46 0.93
CA TYR A 92 14.74 5.68 -0.23
C TYR A 92 14.38 4.21 0.00
N ILE A 93 13.71 3.61 -0.98
CA ILE A 93 13.39 2.20 -0.97
C ILE A 93 13.92 1.55 -2.25
N GLU A 94 14.41 0.34 -2.11
CA GLU A 94 14.76 -0.50 -3.24
C GLU A 94 14.75 -1.97 -2.86
N GLY A 95 14.67 -2.84 -3.84
CA GLY A 95 14.64 -4.27 -3.58
C GLY A 95 14.34 -5.12 -4.80
N TYR A 96 14.23 -6.41 -4.55
CA TYR A 96 13.74 -7.43 -5.46
C TYR A 96 12.51 -8.08 -4.82
N SER A 97 11.45 -8.29 -5.61
CA SER A 97 10.23 -8.94 -5.15
C SER A 97 9.70 -9.94 -6.17
N THR A 98 9.07 -10.99 -5.66
CA THR A 98 8.35 -11.99 -6.47
C THR A 98 6.83 -11.71 -6.51
N LYS A 99 6.35 -10.75 -5.72
CA LYS A 99 4.94 -10.44 -5.52
C LYS A 99 4.37 -9.53 -6.60
N MET A 100 4.11 -10.06 -7.80
CA MET A 100 3.55 -9.29 -8.93
C MET A 100 2.26 -8.51 -8.59
N TYR A 101 1.46 -9.03 -7.65
CA TYR A 101 0.26 -8.35 -7.17
C TYR A 101 0.55 -7.00 -6.48
N ALA A 102 1.72 -6.84 -5.86
CA ALA A 102 2.11 -5.62 -5.16
C ALA A 102 2.31 -4.45 -6.13
N ILE A 103 2.70 -4.73 -7.38
CA ILE A 103 2.78 -3.75 -8.47
C ILE A 103 1.55 -3.80 -9.40
N GLY A 104 0.50 -4.51 -8.99
CA GLY A 104 -0.75 -4.59 -9.71
C GLY A 104 -0.62 -5.23 -11.08
N LEU A 105 0.31 -6.16 -11.29
CA LEU A 105 0.38 -7.04 -12.47
C LEU A 105 -0.27 -8.38 -12.09
N SER A 106 -1.52 -8.58 -12.47
CA SER A 106 -2.31 -9.77 -12.07
C SER A 106 -3.20 -10.31 -13.19
N PHE A 107 -3.47 -9.49 -14.20
CA PHE A 107 -4.29 -9.84 -15.36
C PHE A 107 -3.64 -9.27 -16.63
N PRO A 108 -3.89 -9.83 -17.83
CA PRO A 108 -3.28 -9.37 -19.08
C PRO A 108 -3.47 -7.87 -19.35
N GLU A 109 -4.62 -7.30 -18.98
CA GLU A 109 -4.91 -5.87 -19.14
C GLU A 109 -3.97 -5.00 -18.29
N HIS A 110 -3.35 -5.58 -17.26
CA HIS A 110 -2.39 -4.90 -16.42
C HIS A 110 -1.04 -4.71 -17.11
N TYR A 111 -0.60 -5.70 -17.89
CA TYR A 111 0.62 -5.63 -18.69
C TYR A 111 0.45 -4.66 -19.88
N ALA A 112 -0.71 -4.71 -20.54
CA ALA A 112 -1.02 -3.80 -21.63
C ALA A 112 -0.96 -2.32 -21.23
N ARG A 113 -1.31 -1.98 -19.97
CA ARG A 113 -1.23 -0.60 -19.44
C ARG A 113 0.18 -0.02 -19.44
N TYR A 114 1.19 -0.87 -19.32
CA TYR A 114 2.60 -0.47 -19.36
C TYR A 114 3.24 -0.74 -20.73
N ASN A 115 2.46 -1.20 -21.72
CA ASN A 115 2.95 -1.66 -23.01
C ASN A 115 4.07 -2.72 -22.87
N ILE A 116 3.91 -3.64 -21.91
CA ILE A 116 4.86 -4.72 -21.66
C ILE A 116 4.27 -6.09 -22.04
N PRO A 117 5.11 -7.08 -22.41
CA PRO A 117 4.63 -8.44 -22.69
C PRO A 117 4.03 -9.12 -21.46
N ASP A 118 2.90 -9.80 -21.63
CA ASP A 118 2.36 -10.73 -20.64
C ASP A 118 2.96 -12.13 -20.89
N LYS A 119 3.98 -12.49 -20.10
CA LYS A 119 4.65 -13.79 -20.16
C LYS A 119 5.25 -14.15 -18.79
N PRO A 120 5.61 -15.43 -18.55
CA PRO A 120 6.08 -15.88 -17.23
C PRO A 120 7.23 -15.04 -16.67
N THR A 121 7.03 -14.50 -15.46
CA THR A 121 7.95 -13.61 -14.75
C THR A 121 8.71 -14.36 -13.67
N LEU A 122 9.96 -13.95 -13.41
CA LEU A 122 10.75 -14.40 -12.26
C LEU A 122 10.53 -13.49 -11.05
N GLY A 123 10.44 -12.19 -11.27
CA GLY A 123 10.41 -11.17 -10.22
C GLY A 123 10.65 -9.79 -10.81
N TYR A 124 10.69 -8.77 -9.96
CA TYR A 124 11.07 -7.43 -10.36
C TYR A 124 12.00 -6.77 -9.36
N PHE A 125 12.95 -6.00 -9.87
CA PHE A 125 13.65 -5.00 -9.07
C PHE A 125 12.85 -3.70 -9.05
N TYR A 126 12.95 -2.96 -7.96
CA TYR A 126 12.32 -1.66 -7.84
C TYR A 126 13.18 -0.68 -7.07
N SER A 127 12.94 0.61 -7.32
CA SER A 127 13.48 1.69 -6.50
C SER A 127 12.56 2.91 -6.50
N TYR A 128 12.60 3.67 -5.40
CA TYR A 128 11.80 4.88 -5.23
C TYR A 128 12.40 5.80 -4.18
N GLU A 129 12.34 7.11 -4.44
CA GLU A 129 12.71 8.17 -3.49
C GLU A 129 11.53 9.11 -3.27
N GLY A 130 11.24 9.39 -1.99
CA GLY A 130 10.16 10.28 -1.60
C GLY A 130 10.42 11.00 -0.28
N LYS A 131 9.88 12.21 -0.13
CA LYS A 131 9.88 12.92 1.15
C LYS A 131 8.65 12.53 1.95
N ILE A 132 8.79 12.01 3.17
CA ILE A 132 7.64 11.67 4.02
C ILE A 132 6.83 12.94 4.32
N THR A 133 5.52 12.91 4.02
CA THR A 133 4.58 14.00 4.27
C THR A 133 3.53 13.65 5.32
N GLY A 134 3.38 12.38 5.66
CA GLY A 134 2.53 11.94 6.75
C GLY A 134 2.21 10.45 6.69
N VAL A 135 1.39 10.01 7.62
CA VAL A 135 0.88 8.63 7.70
C VAL A 135 -0.61 8.71 8.05
N GLY A 136 -1.39 7.74 7.59
CA GLY A 136 -2.79 7.64 7.97
C GLY A 136 -3.33 6.24 7.77
N PHE A 137 -4.57 6.02 8.20
CA PHE A 137 -5.28 4.80 7.88
C PHE A 137 -5.80 4.82 6.44
N GLN A 138 -5.76 3.65 5.80
CA GLN A 138 -6.32 3.38 4.49
C GLN A 138 -7.84 3.63 4.48
N THR A 139 -8.53 3.05 5.47
CA THR A 139 -9.99 3.10 5.65
C THR A 139 -10.31 3.59 7.06
N PRO A 140 -10.09 4.88 7.37
CA PRO A 140 -10.16 5.37 8.74
C PRO A 140 -11.52 5.14 9.40
N HIS A 141 -12.62 5.21 8.65
CA HIS A 141 -13.97 4.94 9.16
C HIS A 141 -14.21 3.48 9.60
N MET A 142 -13.33 2.54 9.24
CA MET A 142 -13.37 1.14 9.68
C MET A 142 -12.43 0.85 10.85
N ILE A 143 -11.69 1.86 11.31
CA ILE A 143 -10.72 1.70 12.39
C ILE A 143 -11.40 2.02 13.72
N MET A 144 -11.22 1.13 14.70
CA MET A 144 -11.85 1.27 16.02
C MET A 144 -11.07 2.21 16.96
N SER A 145 -9.77 2.37 16.76
CA SER A 145 -8.90 3.19 17.64
C SER A 145 -7.72 3.84 16.89
N SER A 146 -7.19 4.92 17.44
CA SER A 146 -5.96 5.58 16.95
C SER A 146 -4.71 4.69 17.04
N ASP A 147 -4.74 3.65 17.87
CA ASP A 147 -3.63 2.71 18.07
C ASP A 147 -3.76 1.42 17.25
N SER A 148 -4.75 1.35 16.36
CA SER A 148 -4.89 0.22 15.44
C SER A 148 -3.64 0.10 14.57
N ARG A 149 -2.98 -1.06 14.58
CA ARG A 149 -1.77 -1.30 13.78
C ARG A 149 -2.06 -1.73 12.34
N SER A 150 -3.32 -1.99 12.01
CA SER A 150 -3.74 -2.44 10.68
C SER A 150 -3.99 -1.29 9.71
N SER A 151 -3.87 -1.60 8.41
CA SER A 151 -4.33 -0.73 7.32
C SER A 151 -3.72 0.67 7.33
N MET A 152 -2.40 0.77 7.54
CA MET A 152 -1.68 2.03 7.52
C MET A 152 -1.09 2.32 6.13
N VAL A 153 -1.04 3.60 5.77
CA VAL A 153 -0.46 4.08 4.51
C VAL A 153 0.51 5.21 4.82
N LEU A 154 1.74 5.05 4.33
CA LEU A 154 2.75 6.10 4.32
C LEU A 154 2.48 7.04 3.14
N ARG A 155 2.45 8.34 3.41
CA ARG A 155 2.33 9.38 2.40
C ARG A 155 3.67 10.03 2.19
N THR A 156 4.05 10.16 0.93
CA THR A 156 5.29 10.80 0.51
C THR A 156 5.02 11.79 -0.62
N SER A 157 5.84 12.82 -0.71
CA SER A 157 5.98 13.66 -1.90
C SER A 157 7.05 13.04 -2.78
N THR A 158 6.65 12.58 -3.96
CA THR A 158 7.50 11.89 -4.93
C THR A 158 8.69 12.76 -5.36
N GLN A 159 9.91 12.23 -5.20
CA GLN A 159 11.16 12.86 -5.66
C GLN A 159 11.73 12.15 -6.89
N SER A 160 11.44 10.86 -7.05
CA SER A 160 11.73 10.06 -8.24
C SER A 160 10.55 9.17 -8.61
N PRO A 161 10.36 8.79 -9.88
CA PRO A 161 9.34 7.80 -10.23
C PRO A 161 9.59 6.48 -9.48
N TYR A 162 8.53 5.73 -9.21
CA TYR A 162 8.66 4.39 -8.66
C TYR A 162 9.05 3.45 -9.81
N LYS A 163 10.35 3.19 -9.94
CA LYS A 163 10.91 2.46 -11.07
C LYS A 163 10.78 0.96 -10.86
N ILE A 164 10.47 0.23 -11.92
CA ILE A 164 10.37 -1.22 -11.93
C ILE A 164 11.21 -1.77 -13.09
N ARG A 165 12.00 -2.79 -12.81
CA ARG A 165 12.62 -3.66 -13.82
C ARG A 165 12.08 -5.07 -13.65
N LEU A 166 11.23 -5.49 -14.56
CA LEU A 166 10.61 -6.82 -14.57
C LEU A 166 11.51 -7.82 -15.30
N HIS A 167 11.74 -8.99 -14.70
CA HIS A 167 12.52 -10.07 -15.27
C HIS A 167 11.64 -11.25 -15.66
N TYR A 168 11.87 -11.79 -16.86
CA TYR A 168 11.13 -12.93 -17.40
C TYR A 168 11.95 -14.21 -17.38
N GLN A 169 11.26 -15.36 -17.40
CA GLN A 169 11.90 -16.68 -17.42
C GLN A 169 12.73 -16.95 -18.68
N ASP A 170 12.44 -16.26 -19.78
CA ASP A 170 13.21 -16.33 -21.04
C ASP A 170 14.48 -15.47 -21.04
N ASN A 171 14.89 -14.97 -19.87
CA ASN A 171 16.06 -14.13 -19.65
C ASN A 171 15.98 -12.71 -20.23
N THR A 172 14.83 -12.28 -20.72
CA THR A 172 14.60 -10.89 -21.10
C THR A 172 14.13 -10.05 -19.89
N SER A 173 14.24 -8.74 -20.01
CA SER A 173 13.77 -7.79 -18.99
C SER A 173 13.09 -6.59 -19.65
N VAL A 174 12.23 -5.91 -18.88
CA VAL A 174 11.63 -4.65 -19.31
C VAL A 174 11.58 -3.66 -18.13
N ASP A 175 11.86 -2.40 -18.44
CA ASP A 175 11.83 -1.30 -17.48
C ASP A 175 10.55 -0.47 -17.69
N PHE A 176 9.88 -0.11 -16.61
CA PHE A 176 8.74 0.81 -16.63
C PHE A 176 8.58 1.54 -15.29
N ASP A 177 7.89 2.68 -15.32
CA ASP A 177 7.52 3.41 -14.10
C ASP A 177 6.14 2.96 -13.63
N PHE A 178 6.01 2.65 -12.34
CA PHE A 178 4.72 2.31 -11.74
C PHE A 178 3.77 3.50 -11.79
N LEU A 179 2.52 3.22 -12.15
CA LEU A 179 1.46 4.20 -12.27
C LEU A 179 0.36 3.91 -11.24
N SER A 180 0.12 4.85 -10.33
CA SER A 180 -0.95 4.69 -9.33
C SER A 180 -2.31 4.64 -10.00
N THR A 181 -3.23 3.89 -9.39
CA THR A 181 -4.65 3.91 -9.77
C THR A 181 -5.51 4.54 -8.70
N THR A 182 -6.62 5.15 -9.12
CA THR A 182 -7.66 5.66 -8.23
C THR A 182 -9.02 5.07 -8.60
N ILE A 183 -9.83 4.73 -7.60
CA ILE A 183 -11.22 4.34 -7.80
C ILE A 183 -12.14 5.56 -7.63
N SER A 184 -13.09 5.70 -8.57
CA SER A 184 -14.16 6.70 -8.55
C SER A 184 -15.51 6.03 -8.76
N THR A 185 -16.59 6.64 -8.28
CA THR A 185 -17.96 6.17 -8.56
C THR A 185 -18.43 6.68 -9.91
N ARG A 186 -19.21 5.87 -10.62
CA ARG A 186 -19.87 6.28 -11.89
C ARG A 186 -21.28 6.80 -11.60
N LEU A 187 -21.72 7.80 -12.37
CA LEU A 187 -23.14 8.18 -12.42
C LEU A 187 -23.95 6.97 -12.92
N GLY A 188 -24.96 6.55 -12.17
CA GLY A 188 -25.73 5.33 -12.43
C GLY A 188 -25.25 4.07 -11.70
N GLY A 189 -24.22 4.18 -10.86
CA GLY A 189 -23.72 3.08 -10.02
C GLY A 189 -22.47 2.40 -10.57
N GLY A 190 -21.75 1.73 -9.68
CA GLY A 190 -20.50 1.04 -9.98
C GLY A 190 -19.24 1.88 -9.82
N PHE A 191 -18.10 1.20 -9.91
CA PHE A 191 -16.77 1.79 -9.72
C PHE A 191 -16.00 1.88 -11.03
N LYS A 192 -15.23 2.95 -11.21
CA LYS A 192 -14.27 3.15 -12.29
C LYS A 192 -12.89 3.31 -11.70
N ARG A 193 -11.98 2.43 -12.11
CA ARG A 193 -10.54 2.62 -11.90
C ARG A 193 -10.01 3.60 -12.95
N ASN A 194 -9.35 4.66 -12.51
CA ASN A 194 -8.64 5.61 -13.35
C ASN A 194 -7.14 5.44 -13.12
N LEU A 195 -6.39 5.40 -14.21
CA LEU A 195 -4.93 5.36 -14.16
C LEU A 195 -4.41 6.79 -14.00
N ARG A 196 -3.40 6.96 -13.15
CA ARG A 196 -2.64 8.22 -13.07
C ARG A 196 -1.46 8.18 -14.03
N SER A 197 -0.97 9.35 -14.40
CA SER A 197 0.24 9.50 -15.23
C SER A 197 1.54 9.27 -14.45
N SER A 198 1.48 9.08 -13.13
CA SER A 198 2.62 8.82 -12.27
C SER A 198 2.21 8.10 -10.99
N PHE A 199 3.19 7.53 -10.29
CA PHE A 199 3.03 7.17 -8.87
C PHE A 199 2.66 8.40 -8.04
N ASP A 200 1.85 8.21 -7.01
CA ASP A 200 1.32 9.28 -6.16
C ASP A 200 1.86 9.30 -4.74
N GLY A 201 2.95 8.57 -4.51
CA GLY A 201 3.71 8.64 -3.26
C GLY A 201 3.04 7.91 -2.09
N LEU A 202 2.12 6.98 -2.35
CA LEU A 202 1.46 6.20 -1.32
C LEU A 202 2.07 4.82 -1.22
N LEU A 203 2.58 4.47 -0.05
CA LEU A 203 3.15 3.17 0.23
C LEU A 203 2.33 2.46 1.30
N SER A 204 2.04 1.18 1.09
CA SER A 204 1.40 0.34 2.10
C SER A 204 2.37 0.09 3.24
N ILE A 205 1.93 0.33 4.48
CA ILE A 205 2.66 -0.09 5.69
C ILE A 205 1.89 -1.29 6.25
N ASN A 206 2.57 -2.43 6.32
CA ASN A 206 2.02 -3.64 6.89
C ASN A 206 2.59 -3.87 8.29
N TYR A 207 1.75 -4.36 9.19
CA TYR A 207 2.12 -4.74 10.54
C TYR A 207 2.26 -6.24 10.62
N ASP A 208 3.43 -6.72 11.02
CA ASP A 208 3.65 -8.12 11.29
C ASP A 208 3.32 -8.42 12.77
N ILE A 209 2.20 -9.11 12.96
CA ILE A 209 1.69 -9.49 14.29
C ILE A 209 2.67 -10.35 15.10
N TYR A 210 3.61 -11.03 14.43
CA TYR A 210 4.48 -11.98 15.11
C TYR A 210 5.81 -11.36 15.54
N SER A 211 6.37 -10.44 14.75
CA SER A 211 7.56 -9.68 15.15
C SER A 211 7.20 -8.39 15.91
N ASP A 212 5.92 -8.02 15.95
CA ASP A 212 5.42 -6.75 16.46
C ASP A 212 6.00 -5.51 15.76
N THR A 213 6.37 -5.64 14.47
CA THR A 213 7.05 -4.59 13.70
C THR A 213 6.26 -4.14 12.47
N PHE A 214 6.59 -2.95 11.96
CA PHE A 214 6.07 -2.44 10.68
C PHE A 214 7.08 -2.61 9.54
N ALA A 215 6.58 -2.82 8.32
CA ALA A 215 7.38 -2.83 7.10
C ALA A 215 6.63 -2.16 5.94
N ILE A 216 7.39 -1.60 5.00
CA ILE A 216 6.83 -1.15 3.71
C ILE A 216 6.60 -2.38 2.83
N GLU A 217 5.40 -2.51 2.28
CA GLU A 217 5.06 -3.66 1.41
C GLU A 217 5.19 -3.31 -0.08
N GLY A 218 5.01 -2.05 -0.44
CA GLY A 218 5.05 -1.59 -1.83
C GLY A 218 4.11 -0.41 -2.11
N PRO A 219 3.89 -0.07 -3.38
CA PRO A 219 2.99 1.02 -3.75
C PRO A 219 1.53 0.66 -3.43
N TYR A 220 0.79 1.64 -2.92
CA TYR A 220 -0.61 1.49 -2.56
C TYR A 220 -1.52 2.05 -3.66
N ASN A 221 -2.40 1.21 -4.21
CA ASN A 221 -3.43 1.62 -5.16
C ASN A 221 -4.74 1.98 -4.42
N ARG A 222 -5.35 3.12 -4.78
CA ARG A 222 -6.62 3.60 -4.23
C ARG A 222 -7.83 3.11 -5.02
#